data_AF-A0A0D3G3R4-F1
#
_entry.id   AF-A0A0D3G3R4-F1
#
_cell.length_a   1.000
_cell.length_b   1.000
_cell.length_c   1.000
_cell.angle_alpha   90.00
_cell.angle_beta   90.00
_cell.angle_gamma   90.00
#
_symmetry.space_group_name_H-M   'P 1'
#
loop_
_entity.id
_entity.type
_entity.pdbx_description
1 polymer ?
#
loop_
_entity_poly.entity_id
_entity_poly.type
_entity_poly.pdbx_seq_one_letter_code
_entity_poly.pdbx_strand_id
1 'polypeptide(L)'
;MGARKPEAVEAAGGGGEEEEVAVARAEVEEAPLPPGNARLAFLFIARNRLPLDLVWDAFFRGDKEGRFSIFVHSRPGFVLTRATTRSGFFYNRQVNNSVQVDWGEASMIEAERVLLAHALKDPLNERFVFVSDSCVPLYNFNYTYDYIMSSSTSFVDSFADTKAGRYNPRMDPIIPVENWRKGSQWAVLTRKHAEVVVEDEEVLPAFQKHCRRRPLPEFWRDWDRPIPAEAWKAHNCIPDEHYVQTLLAQHGLEEELTRRSVTHSAWDLSSSKDRERRGWHPVTYKISDATPALVKSIKDIDNIYYETENRKEWCTSNGKPAPCFLFARKFTRAAGLKLLDLSLIAANGASTIINVGPSMQCNVIRRVAGMAPELCTDITPETQSDSLTLMDLGD
;
A
#
# COMPACT_ATOMS: atom_id res chain seq x y z
N MET A 1 -35.88 -76.07 -34.19
CA MET A 1 -34.77 -77.05 -34.12
C MET A 1 -33.57 -76.43 -34.82
N GLY A 2 -32.41 -76.40 -34.16
CA GLY A 2 -31.10 -76.41 -34.83
C GLY A 2 -30.59 -75.11 -35.48
N ALA A 3 -29.75 -74.41 -34.71
CA ALA A 3 -28.43 -73.88 -35.08
C ALA A 3 -28.19 -73.22 -36.46
N ARG A 4 -27.62 -72.00 -36.42
CA ARG A 4 -26.41 -71.63 -37.18
C ARG A 4 -25.79 -70.31 -36.70
N LYS A 5 -24.48 -70.33 -36.54
CA LYS A 5 -23.52 -69.22 -36.71
C LYS A 5 -22.31 -69.86 -37.43
N PRO A 6 -21.34 -69.11 -38.01
CA PRO A 6 -21.27 -67.68 -38.30
C PRO A 6 -20.81 -67.39 -39.76
N GLU A 7 -20.73 -66.13 -40.18
CA GLU A 7 -19.62 -65.59 -41.00
C GLU A 7 -19.71 -64.06 -41.11
N ALA A 8 -18.56 -63.41 -41.20
CA ALA A 8 -18.37 -61.96 -41.24
C ALA A 8 -17.98 -61.52 -42.66
N VAL A 9 -18.50 -60.38 -43.12
CA VAL A 9 -17.89 -59.55 -44.18
C VAL A 9 -18.17 -58.08 -43.90
N GLU A 10 -17.15 -57.27 -44.17
CA GLU A 10 -16.94 -55.86 -43.88
C GLU A 10 -17.69 -54.86 -44.77
N ALA A 11 -17.77 -53.64 -44.24
CA ALA A 11 -17.65 -52.33 -44.90
C ALA A 11 -18.89 -51.60 -45.48
N ALA A 12 -19.01 -50.38 -44.93
CA ALA A 12 -19.24 -49.09 -45.60
C ALA A 12 -20.64 -48.46 -45.55
N GLY A 13 -20.66 -47.25 -45.00
CA GLY A 13 -21.54 -46.18 -45.49
C GLY A 13 -22.65 -45.77 -44.53
N GLY A 14 -22.34 -44.87 -43.61
CA GLY A 14 -23.36 -44.17 -42.81
C GLY A 14 -22.71 -43.04 -42.04
N GLY A 15 -22.45 -41.92 -42.73
CA GLY A 15 -22.00 -40.69 -42.11
C GLY A 15 -23.08 -40.20 -41.13
N GLY A 16 -22.78 -40.28 -39.84
CA GLY A 16 -23.43 -39.48 -38.83
C GLY A 16 -22.73 -38.13 -38.80
N GLU A 17 -23.45 -37.07 -39.17
CA GLU A 17 -23.06 -35.70 -38.86
C GLU A 17 -23.07 -35.57 -37.32
N GLU A 18 -21.89 -35.49 -36.71
CA GLU A 18 -21.76 -34.99 -35.35
C GLU A 18 -21.97 -33.48 -35.39
N GLU A 19 -23.12 -33.04 -34.88
CA GLU A 19 -23.45 -31.63 -34.70
C GLU A 19 -22.55 -31.07 -33.58
N GLU A 20 -21.46 -30.43 -33.99
CA GLU A 20 -20.57 -29.67 -33.10
C GLU A 20 -21.34 -28.45 -32.57
N VAL A 21 -21.85 -28.55 -31.35
CA VAL A 21 -22.48 -27.43 -30.64
C VAL A 21 -21.37 -26.45 -30.27
N ALA A 22 -21.12 -25.49 -31.16
CA ALA A 22 -20.30 -24.32 -30.88
C ALA A 22 -20.97 -23.49 -29.77
N VAL A 23 -20.50 -23.65 -28.54
CA VAL A 23 -20.88 -22.76 -27.44
C VAL A 23 -20.16 -21.43 -27.67
N ALA A 24 -20.84 -20.53 -28.36
CA ALA A 24 -20.44 -19.14 -28.47
C ALA A 24 -20.37 -18.54 -27.05
N ARG A 25 -19.15 -18.33 -26.54
CA ARG A 25 -18.92 -17.48 -25.38
C ARG A 25 -19.18 -16.04 -25.83
N ALA A 26 -20.35 -15.53 -25.52
CA ALA A 26 -20.62 -14.10 -25.62
C ALA A 26 -19.66 -13.38 -24.66
N GLU A 27 -18.76 -12.58 -25.22
CA GLU A 27 -18.05 -11.55 -24.47
C GLU A 27 -19.11 -10.56 -23.97
N VAL A 28 -19.46 -10.66 -22.69
CA VAL A 28 -20.29 -9.66 -22.03
C VAL A 28 -19.36 -8.48 -21.74
N GLU A 29 -19.42 -7.46 -22.58
CA GLU A 29 -18.88 -6.14 -22.23
C GLU A 29 -19.67 -5.66 -21.01
N GLU A 30 -19.07 -5.80 -19.81
CA GLU A 30 -19.71 -5.37 -18.57
C GLU A 30 -20.00 -3.87 -18.64
N ALA A 31 -21.28 -3.52 -18.68
CA ALA A 31 -21.73 -2.14 -18.63
C ALA A 31 -21.20 -1.48 -17.34
N PRO A 32 -20.67 -0.25 -17.39
CA PRO A 32 -20.18 0.45 -16.20
C PRO A 32 -21.27 0.49 -15.12
N LEU A 33 -20.92 0.05 -13.89
CA LEU A 33 -21.84 0.10 -12.76
C LEU A 33 -22.38 1.54 -12.59
N PRO A 34 -23.68 1.70 -12.29
CA PRO A 34 -24.30 3.02 -12.19
C PRO A 34 -23.58 3.91 -11.14
N PRO A 35 -23.53 5.24 -11.36
CA PRO A 35 -22.79 6.20 -10.55
C PRO A 35 -23.43 6.38 -9.18
N GLY A 36 -23.13 5.45 -8.29
CA GLY A 36 -23.62 5.44 -6.91
C GLY A 36 -23.43 4.06 -6.34
N ASN A 37 -22.17 3.64 -6.14
CA ASN A 37 -21.70 2.58 -5.22
C ASN A 37 -20.22 2.18 -5.44
N ALA A 38 -19.46 2.84 -6.30
CA ALA A 38 -18.04 2.52 -6.47
C ALA A 38 -17.22 2.82 -5.19
N ARG A 39 -16.32 1.92 -4.81
CA ARG A 39 -15.55 1.95 -3.57
C ARG A 39 -14.06 1.96 -3.82
N LEU A 40 -13.35 2.60 -2.89
CA LEU A 40 -11.92 2.37 -2.70
C LEU A 40 -11.71 1.15 -1.78
N ALA A 41 -11.00 0.14 -2.26
CA ALA A 41 -10.48 -0.93 -1.42
C ALA A 41 -9.14 -0.53 -0.84
N PHE A 42 -9.07 -0.31 0.48
CA PHE A 42 -7.82 -0.05 1.17
C PHE A 42 -7.18 -1.37 1.59
N LEU A 43 -6.00 -1.63 1.03
CA LEU A 43 -5.23 -2.86 1.18
C LEU A 43 -4.05 -2.59 2.12
N PHE A 44 -4.23 -2.91 3.41
CA PHE A 44 -3.23 -2.68 4.43
C PHE A 44 -2.26 -3.85 4.52
N ILE A 45 -0.96 -3.56 4.39
CA ILE A 45 0.11 -4.51 4.69
C ILE A 45 0.71 -4.12 6.04
N ALA A 46 0.56 -5.02 7.01
CA ALA A 46 1.04 -4.83 8.37
C ALA A 46 1.78 -6.06 8.84
N ARG A 47 2.84 -5.90 9.64
CA ARG A 47 3.48 -7.08 10.25
C ARG A 47 2.59 -7.72 11.32
N ASN A 48 1.98 -6.88 12.16
CA ASN A 48 1.16 -7.28 13.30
C ASN A 48 -0.02 -6.31 13.46
N ARG A 49 0.07 -5.39 14.44
CA ARG A 49 -0.92 -4.34 14.69
C ARG A 49 -0.79 -3.22 13.66
N LEU A 50 -1.82 -2.38 13.61
CA LEU A 50 -1.82 -1.10 12.91
C LEU A 50 -1.57 0.03 13.94
N PRO A 51 -0.33 0.52 14.12
CA PRO A 51 -0.03 1.52 15.15
C PRO A 51 -0.73 2.86 14.93
N LEU A 52 -1.11 3.13 13.68
CA LEU A 52 -1.81 4.34 13.22
C LEU A 52 -3.32 4.13 13.05
N ASP A 53 -3.89 3.09 13.64
CA ASP A 53 -5.33 2.78 13.54
C ASP A 53 -6.25 3.96 13.89
N LEU A 54 -5.90 4.77 14.90
CA LEU A 54 -6.67 5.97 15.26
C LEU A 54 -6.62 7.09 14.21
N VAL A 55 -5.51 7.21 13.47
CA VAL A 55 -5.40 8.17 12.37
C VAL A 55 -6.31 7.74 11.23
N TRP A 56 -6.27 6.46 10.88
CA TRP A 56 -7.15 5.88 9.86
C TRP A 56 -8.62 5.87 10.28
N ASP A 57 -8.93 5.69 11.56
CA ASP A 57 -10.30 5.82 12.08
C ASP A 57 -10.85 7.23 11.84
N ALA A 58 -10.05 8.27 12.14
CA ALA A 58 -10.44 9.65 11.87
C ALA A 58 -10.68 9.90 10.38
N PHE A 59 -9.82 9.36 9.51
CA PHE A 59 -9.98 9.44 8.07
C PHE A 59 -11.27 8.75 7.58
N PHE A 60 -11.50 7.50 7.97
CA PHE A 60 -12.67 6.72 7.52
C PHE A 60 -14.00 7.23 8.08
N ARG A 61 -14.00 7.89 9.26
CA ARG A 61 -15.20 8.61 9.75
C ARG A 61 -15.63 9.75 8.84
N GLY A 62 -14.73 10.24 7.97
CA GLY A 62 -15.03 11.24 6.95
C GLY A 62 -16.02 10.75 5.90
N ASP A 63 -16.08 9.45 5.64
CA ASP A 63 -17.06 8.88 4.73
C ASP A 63 -18.43 8.67 5.41
N LYS A 64 -19.49 9.11 4.76
CA LYS A 64 -20.89 8.92 5.18
C LYS A 64 -21.68 8.05 4.22
N GLU A 65 -21.09 7.68 3.09
CA GLU A 65 -21.79 7.08 1.95
C GLU A 65 -21.42 5.60 1.75
N GLY A 66 -20.50 5.03 2.53
CA GLY A 66 -20.11 3.63 2.41
C GLY A 66 -19.24 3.35 1.18
N ARG A 67 -18.35 4.30 0.86
CA ARG A 67 -17.52 4.37 -0.36
C ARG A 67 -16.15 3.73 -0.21
N PHE A 68 -15.94 2.90 0.81
CA PHE A 68 -14.69 2.16 0.98
C PHE A 68 -14.89 0.76 1.56
N SER A 69 -13.87 -0.06 1.36
CA SER A 69 -13.69 -1.35 2.01
C SER A 69 -12.27 -1.46 2.56
N ILE A 70 -12.05 -2.31 3.57
CA ILE A 70 -10.76 -2.47 4.25
C ILE A 70 -10.40 -3.94 4.28
N PHE A 71 -9.19 -4.24 3.81
CA PHE A 71 -8.57 -5.56 3.89
C PHE A 71 -7.20 -5.41 4.52
N VAL A 72 -6.86 -6.31 5.45
CA VAL A 72 -5.58 -6.27 6.14
C VAL A 72 -4.85 -7.59 5.97
N HIS A 73 -3.63 -7.52 5.46
CA HIS A 73 -2.69 -8.63 5.53
C HIS A 73 -1.81 -8.42 6.76
N SER A 74 -1.83 -9.40 7.64
CA SER A 74 -0.99 -9.48 8.83
C SER A 74 -0.29 -10.82 8.85
N ARG A 75 0.75 -10.98 9.69
CA ARG A 75 1.38 -12.30 9.87
C ARG A 75 0.32 -13.40 10.12
N PRO A 76 0.57 -14.65 9.69
CA PRO A 76 -0.36 -15.74 9.92
C PRO A 76 -0.80 -15.86 11.39
N GLY A 77 -2.10 -16.07 11.61
CA GLY A 77 -2.70 -16.22 12.94
C GLY A 77 -2.93 -14.92 13.71
N PHE A 78 -2.54 -13.75 13.20
CA PHE A 78 -2.88 -12.47 13.82
C PHE A 78 -4.33 -12.07 13.53
N VAL A 79 -5.06 -11.61 14.55
CA VAL A 79 -6.48 -11.25 14.43
C VAL A 79 -6.73 -9.84 14.95
N LEU A 80 -7.52 -9.05 14.19
CA LEU A 80 -7.92 -7.70 14.56
C LEU A 80 -9.22 -7.73 15.37
N THR A 81 -9.08 -7.59 16.68
CA THR A 81 -10.17 -7.56 17.66
C THR A 81 -10.11 -6.27 18.48
N ARG A 82 -11.10 -6.07 19.37
CA ARG A 82 -11.08 -5.00 20.38
C ARG A 82 -9.82 -4.99 21.27
N ALA A 83 -9.12 -6.12 21.39
CA ALA A 83 -7.87 -6.21 22.16
C ALA A 83 -6.63 -5.78 21.36
N THR A 84 -6.69 -5.85 20.02
CA THR A 84 -5.53 -5.61 19.15
C THR A 84 -5.58 -4.29 18.40
N THR A 85 -6.76 -3.72 18.19
CA THR A 85 -6.95 -2.39 17.59
C THR A 85 -7.99 -1.57 18.36
N ARG A 86 -7.81 -0.25 18.37
CA ARG A 86 -8.74 0.72 18.97
C ARG A 86 -9.82 1.18 18.00
N SER A 87 -9.63 0.96 16.71
CA SER A 87 -10.56 1.41 15.68
C SER A 87 -11.56 0.32 15.31
N GLY A 88 -12.84 0.68 15.28
CA GLY A 88 -13.91 -0.26 14.93
C GLY A 88 -13.87 -0.69 13.47
N PHE A 89 -13.32 0.13 12.58
CA PHE A 89 -13.24 -0.15 11.15
C PHE A 89 -12.40 -1.37 10.81
N PHE A 90 -11.41 -1.69 11.65
CA PHE A 90 -10.46 -2.79 11.41
C PHE A 90 -10.88 -4.12 12.04
N TYR A 91 -11.98 -4.18 12.80
CA TYR A 91 -12.43 -5.43 13.41
C TYR A 91 -12.70 -6.50 12.34
N ASN A 92 -12.06 -7.65 12.49
CA ASN A 92 -12.19 -8.81 11.60
C ASN A 92 -11.92 -8.49 10.12
N ARG A 93 -11.08 -7.48 9.84
CA ARG A 93 -10.67 -7.12 8.46
C ARG A 93 -9.43 -7.84 7.97
N GLN A 94 -8.81 -8.68 8.80
CA GLN A 94 -7.68 -9.50 8.37
C GLN A 94 -8.12 -10.55 7.34
N VAL A 95 -7.32 -10.77 6.31
CA VAL A 95 -7.50 -11.89 5.38
C VAL A 95 -7.21 -13.22 6.07
N ASN A 96 -7.88 -14.29 5.63
CA ASN A 96 -7.82 -15.60 6.30
C ASN A 96 -6.70 -16.52 5.80
N ASN A 97 -6.05 -16.19 4.69
CA ASN A 97 -4.96 -16.94 4.05
C ASN A 97 -3.68 -16.10 3.98
N SER A 98 -3.37 -15.36 5.05
CA SER A 98 -2.10 -14.64 5.18
C SER A 98 -0.90 -15.56 5.01
N VAL A 99 0.14 -15.04 4.36
CA VAL A 99 1.46 -15.69 4.20
C VAL A 99 2.50 -15.05 5.12
N GLN A 100 3.57 -15.78 5.43
CA GLN A 100 4.71 -15.20 6.13
C GLN A 100 5.51 -14.33 5.15
N VAL A 101 5.63 -13.04 5.45
CA VAL A 101 6.31 -12.06 4.59
C VAL A 101 7.70 -11.77 5.14
N ASP A 102 8.69 -11.91 4.26
CA ASP A 102 10.07 -11.49 4.49
C ASP A 102 10.42 -10.32 3.56
N TRP A 103 11.21 -9.39 4.08
CA TRP A 103 11.60 -8.19 3.33
C TRP A 103 12.51 -8.55 2.15
N GLY A 104 12.26 -7.96 0.98
CA GLY A 104 13.07 -8.15 -0.22
C GLY A 104 12.93 -9.53 -0.89
N GLU A 105 11.93 -10.31 -0.49
CA GLU A 105 11.58 -11.62 -1.06
C GLU A 105 10.23 -11.55 -1.79
N ALA A 106 9.97 -12.49 -2.70
CA ALA A 106 8.72 -12.57 -3.45
C ALA A 106 7.47 -12.77 -2.57
N SER A 107 7.63 -13.22 -1.33
CA SER A 107 6.54 -13.33 -0.34
C SER A 107 5.77 -12.02 -0.10
N MET A 108 6.39 -10.85 -0.35
CA MET A 108 5.69 -9.57 -0.29
C MET A 108 4.64 -9.45 -1.41
N ILE A 109 4.97 -9.88 -2.63
CA ILE A 109 4.05 -9.88 -3.78
C ILE A 109 2.90 -10.86 -3.53
N GLU A 110 3.19 -12.02 -2.94
CA GLU A 110 2.15 -12.98 -2.57
C GLU A 110 1.13 -12.35 -1.59
N ALA A 111 1.61 -11.58 -0.61
CA ALA A 111 0.74 -10.88 0.33
C ALA A 111 -0.14 -9.81 -0.37
N GLU A 112 0.42 -9.08 -1.33
CA GLU A 112 -0.31 -8.12 -2.16
C GLU A 112 -1.38 -8.79 -3.02
N ARG A 113 -1.04 -9.91 -3.67
CA ARG A 113 -2.00 -10.71 -4.47
C ARG A 113 -3.12 -11.27 -3.61
N VAL A 114 -2.83 -11.74 -2.39
CA VAL A 114 -3.86 -12.19 -1.44
C VAL A 114 -4.83 -11.05 -1.12
N LEU A 115 -4.32 -9.84 -0.85
CA LEU A 115 -5.17 -8.67 -0.59
C LEU A 115 -6.07 -8.34 -1.78
N LEU A 116 -5.50 -8.29 -2.99
CA LEU A 116 -6.24 -8.02 -4.22
C LEU A 116 -7.32 -9.08 -4.47
N ALA A 117 -6.98 -10.37 -4.37
CA ALA A 117 -7.90 -11.47 -4.61
C ALA A 117 -9.11 -11.45 -3.64
N HIS A 118 -8.92 -11.02 -2.39
CA HIS A 118 -10.04 -10.83 -1.47
C HIS A 118 -10.85 -9.57 -1.78
N ALA A 119 -10.19 -8.48 -2.17
CA ALA A 119 -10.85 -7.22 -2.48
C ALA A 119 -11.67 -7.27 -3.78
N LEU A 120 -11.20 -8.00 -4.80
CA LEU A 120 -11.87 -8.16 -6.10
C LEU A 120 -13.21 -8.89 -6.00
N LYS A 121 -13.44 -9.67 -4.93
CA LYS A 121 -14.73 -10.37 -4.70
C LYS A 121 -15.90 -9.42 -4.51
N ASP A 122 -15.66 -8.18 -4.07
CA ASP A 122 -16.70 -7.16 -4.00
C ASP A 122 -16.72 -6.39 -5.34
N PRO A 123 -17.79 -6.53 -6.16
CA PRO A 123 -17.87 -5.88 -7.47
C PRO A 123 -17.89 -4.35 -7.35
N LEU A 124 -18.17 -3.80 -6.16
CA LEU A 124 -18.16 -2.36 -5.96
C LEU A 124 -16.76 -1.76 -5.84
N ASN A 125 -15.72 -2.56 -5.59
CA ASN A 125 -14.35 -2.06 -5.36
C ASN A 125 -13.62 -1.64 -6.66
N GLU A 126 -13.78 -0.41 -7.13
CA GLU A 126 -13.23 0.04 -8.43
C GLU A 126 -11.74 0.41 -8.41
N ARG A 127 -11.19 0.69 -7.23
CA ARG A 127 -9.82 1.14 -7.05
C ARG A 127 -9.19 0.47 -5.82
N PHE A 128 -7.96 0.04 -5.96
CA PHE A 128 -7.25 -0.78 -4.97
C PHE A 128 -6.02 -0.02 -4.48
N VAL A 129 -6.05 0.43 -3.23
CA VAL A 129 -5.07 1.35 -2.65
C VAL A 129 -4.17 0.59 -1.67
N PHE A 130 -2.90 0.39 -2.03
CA PHE A 130 -1.93 -0.23 -1.12
C PHE A 130 -1.39 0.78 -0.11
N VAL A 131 -1.44 0.41 1.17
CA VAL A 131 -0.91 1.21 2.28
C VAL A 131 -0.23 0.35 3.35
N SER A 132 0.79 0.90 3.99
CA SER A 132 1.47 0.24 5.11
C SER A 132 0.87 0.61 6.47
N ASP A 133 1.22 -0.17 7.49
CA ASP A 133 0.99 0.14 8.91
C ASP A 133 1.62 1.47 9.41
N SER A 134 2.49 2.08 8.61
CA SER A 134 3.19 3.35 8.90
C SER A 134 2.78 4.51 7.98
N CYS A 135 1.74 4.32 7.16
CA CYS A 135 1.18 5.36 6.30
C CYS A 135 0.20 6.26 7.06
N VAL A 136 0.18 7.55 6.70
CA VAL A 136 -0.81 8.54 7.10
C VAL A 136 -1.46 9.16 5.86
N PRO A 137 -2.78 9.42 5.87
CA PRO A 137 -3.44 10.19 4.82
C PRO A 137 -3.14 11.68 4.98
N LEU A 138 -2.79 12.38 3.90
CA LEU A 138 -2.47 13.82 3.93
C LEU A 138 -3.73 14.69 3.85
N TYR A 139 -4.81 14.16 3.27
CA TYR A 139 -6.07 14.84 3.04
C TYR A 139 -7.23 14.07 3.71
N ASN A 140 -8.44 14.65 3.69
CA ASN A 140 -9.63 13.95 4.16
C ASN A 140 -10.12 12.92 3.14
N PHE A 141 -11.04 12.06 3.59
CA PHE A 141 -11.57 10.96 2.79
C PHE A 141 -12.20 11.44 1.48
N ASN A 142 -13.07 12.46 1.52
CA ASN A 142 -13.77 12.92 0.32
C ASN A 142 -12.80 13.38 -0.76
N TYR A 143 -11.82 14.21 -0.40
CA TYR A 143 -10.80 14.66 -1.34
C TYR A 143 -10.01 13.48 -1.92
N THR A 144 -9.56 12.55 -1.07
CA THR A 144 -8.81 11.36 -1.52
C THR A 144 -9.66 10.47 -2.43
N TYR A 145 -10.93 10.27 -2.10
CA TYR A 145 -11.87 9.51 -2.91
C TYR A 145 -12.07 10.16 -4.28
N ASP A 146 -12.43 11.43 -4.32
CA ASP A 146 -12.70 12.15 -5.57
C ASP A 146 -11.44 12.20 -6.46
N TYR A 147 -10.26 12.40 -5.85
CA TYR A 147 -8.99 12.40 -6.57
C TYR A 147 -8.74 11.06 -7.24
N ILE A 148 -8.85 9.94 -6.51
CA ILE A 148 -8.53 8.61 -7.03
C ILE A 148 -9.58 8.15 -8.04
N MET A 149 -10.86 8.37 -7.74
CA MET A 149 -11.98 7.92 -8.56
C MET A 149 -12.11 8.70 -9.87
N SER A 150 -11.66 9.95 -9.89
CA SER A 150 -11.69 10.76 -11.11
C SER A 150 -10.59 10.40 -12.12
N SER A 151 -9.55 9.66 -11.70
CA SER A 151 -8.53 9.14 -12.62
C SER A 151 -9.05 7.91 -13.38
N SER A 152 -8.89 7.90 -14.70
CA SER A 152 -9.09 6.70 -15.53
C SER A 152 -7.92 5.72 -15.49
N THR A 153 -6.75 6.17 -15.01
CA THR A 153 -5.49 5.40 -15.00
C THR A 153 -5.15 4.89 -13.61
N SER A 154 -4.31 3.86 -13.55
CA SER A 154 -3.68 3.43 -12.30
C SER A 154 -2.51 4.35 -11.93
N PHE A 155 -2.30 4.59 -10.63
CA PHE A 155 -1.12 5.27 -10.12
C PHE A 155 -0.07 4.23 -9.76
N VAL A 156 0.78 3.91 -10.74
CA VAL A 156 1.87 2.95 -10.61
C VAL A 156 3.14 3.70 -10.94
N ASP A 157 3.99 3.89 -9.95
CA ASP A 157 5.34 4.39 -10.18
C ASP A 157 6.09 3.40 -11.06
N SER A 158 6.56 3.81 -12.24
CA SER A 158 7.19 2.93 -13.22
C SER A 158 8.22 3.69 -14.05
N PHE A 159 9.44 3.18 -14.08
CA PHE A 159 10.55 3.70 -14.88
C PHE A 159 11.58 2.61 -15.16
N ALA A 160 12.41 2.81 -16.18
CA ALA A 160 13.51 1.89 -16.50
C ALA A 160 14.56 1.84 -15.37
N ASP A 161 14.92 0.63 -14.92
CA ASP A 161 15.98 0.45 -13.92
C ASP A 161 17.35 0.33 -14.60
N THR A 162 18.13 1.40 -14.53
CA THR A 162 19.49 1.44 -15.09
C THR A 162 20.56 0.96 -14.10
N LYS A 163 20.19 0.59 -12.87
CA LYS A 163 21.14 0.12 -11.86
C LYS A 163 21.58 -1.32 -12.15
N ALA A 164 22.87 -1.49 -12.40
CA ALA A 164 23.46 -2.81 -12.60
C ALA A 164 23.20 -3.73 -11.38
N GLY A 165 22.80 -4.98 -11.65
CA GLY A 165 22.78 -6.06 -10.67
C GLY A 165 21.44 -6.35 -9.97
N ARG A 166 20.35 -5.65 -10.29
CA ARG A 166 18.99 -5.98 -9.79
C ARG A 166 18.26 -6.99 -10.68
N TYR A 167 18.44 -6.90 -11.99
CA TYR A 167 17.87 -7.86 -12.94
C TYR A 167 18.69 -9.15 -13.01
N ASN A 168 18.01 -10.31 -12.97
CA ASN A 168 18.63 -11.61 -13.21
C ASN A 168 18.47 -11.99 -14.69
N PRO A 169 19.56 -12.17 -15.46
CA PRO A 169 19.49 -12.60 -16.86
C PRO A 169 18.77 -13.94 -17.08
N ARG A 170 18.60 -14.77 -16.05
CA ARG A 170 17.86 -16.04 -16.14
C ARG A 170 16.34 -15.90 -16.10
N MET A 171 15.83 -14.70 -15.87
CA MET A 171 14.41 -14.43 -16.03
C MET A 171 14.04 -14.33 -17.51
N ASP A 172 14.99 -14.08 -18.41
CA ASP A 172 14.80 -14.19 -19.85
C ASP A 172 14.53 -15.66 -20.28
N PRO A 173 13.59 -15.92 -21.21
CA PRO A 173 12.77 -14.96 -21.94
C PRO A 173 11.43 -14.60 -21.26
N ILE A 174 11.11 -15.18 -20.08
CA ILE A 174 9.83 -14.95 -19.39
C ILE A 174 9.68 -13.48 -19.00
N ILE A 175 10.76 -12.87 -18.49
CA ILE A 175 10.84 -11.44 -18.24
C ILE A 175 11.99 -10.88 -19.06
N PRO A 176 11.71 -10.37 -20.27
CA PRO A 176 12.71 -9.68 -21.06
C PRO A 176 13.22 -8.43 -20.33
N VAL A 177 14.50 -8.10 -20.52
CA VAL A 177 15.14 -6.97 -19.81
C VAL A 177 14.51 -5.62 -20.17
N GLU A 178 13.98 -5.49 -21.38
CA GLU A 178 13.27 -4.29 -21.86
C GLU A 178 11.97 -4.03 -21.09
N ASN A 179 11.34 -5.08 -20.57
CA ASN A 179 10.12 -5.01 -19.77
C ASN A 179 10.43 -4.91 -18.28
N TRP A 180 11.71 -4.98 -17.87
CA TRP A 180 12.11 -4.79 -16.49
C TRP A 180 11.91 -3.35 -16.05
N ARG A 181 10.89 -3.13 -15.22
CA ARG A 181 10.53 -1.83 -14.69
C ARG A 181 10.73 -1.78 -13.18
N LYS A 182 11.04 -0.59 -12.69
CA LYS A 182 11.16 -0.28 -11.27
C LYS A 182 10.16 0.80 -10.87
N GLY A 183 9.72 0.75 -9.62
CA GLY A 183 9.05 1.83 -8.96
C GLY A 183 8.74 1.56 -7.49
N SER A 184 7.83 2.36 -6.95
CA SER A 184 7.28 2.16 -5.61
C SER A 184 6.43 0.89 -5.51
N GLN A 185 6.58 0.18 -4.39
CA GLN A 185 5.62 -0.84 -3.94
C GLN A 185 4.19 -0.27 -3.80
N TRP A 186 4.06 1.01 -3.42
CA TRP A 186 2.78 1.60 -3.04
C TRP A 186 2.05 2.13 -4.27
N ALA A 187 1.14 1.31 -4.81
CA ALA A 187 0.34 1.63 -5.99
C ALA A 187 -1.14 1.86 -5.67
N VAL A 188 -1.83 2.51 -6.62
CA VAL A 188 -3.30 2.51 -6.71
C VAL A 188 -3.69 1.90 -8.05
N LEU A 189 -4.36 0.76 -8.02
CA LEU A 189 -4.75 0.03 -9.22
C LEU A 189 -6.22 0.26 -9.56
N THR A 190 -6.55 0.29 -10.84
CA THR A 190 -7.90 0.03 -11.35
C THR A 190 -8.25 -1.44 -11.18
N ARG A 191 -9.54 -1.79 -11.24
CA ARG A 191 -9.97 -3.20 -11.25
C ARG A 191 -9.26 -4.04 -12.31
N LYS A 192 -9.26 -3.56 -13.55
CA LYS A 192 -8.56 -4.22 -14.67
C LYS A 192 -7.11 -4.59 -14.32
N HIS A 193 -6.33 -3.67 -13.76
CA HIS A 193 -4.93 -3.96 -13.40
C HIS A 193 -4.80 -4.84 -12.16
N ALA A 194 -5.75 -4.76 -11.21
CA ALA A 194 -5.79 -5.66 -10.07
C ALA A 194 -6.06 -7.12 -10.49
N GLU A 195 -6.94 -7.34 -11.48
CA GLU A 195 -7.22 -8.65 -12.07
C GLU A 195 -5.98 -9.24 -12.72
N VAL A 196 -5.30 -8.47 -13.60
CA VAL A 196 -4.02 -8.86 -14.22
C VAL A 196 -3.00 -9.33 -13.17
N VAL A 197 -2.88 -8.61 -12.06
CA VAL A 197 -1.94 -8.97 -10.97
C VAL A 197 -2.32 -10.28 -10.28
N VAL A 198 -3.61 -10.56 -10.09
CA VAL A 198 -4.09 -11.77 -9.41
C VAL A 198 -4.05 -12.99 -10.34
N GLU A 199 -4.28 -12.79 -11.63
CA GLU A 199 -4.30 -13.81 -12.68
C GLU A 199 -2.91 -14.21 -13.20
N ASP A 200 -1.85 -13.50 -12.80
CA ASP A 200 -0.49 -13.83 -13.22
C ASP A 200 -0.05 -15.25 -12.81
N GLU A 201 0.34 -16.05 -13.79
CA GLU A 201 0.88 -17.40 -13.59
C GLU A 201 2.34 -17.57 -14.05
N GLU A 202 2.98 -16.50 -14.58
CA GLU A 202 4.29 -16.60 -15.23
C GLU A 202 5.35 -15.69 -14.60
N VAL A 203 5.02 -14.43 -14.35
CA VAL A 203 5.96 -13.40 -13.89
C VAL A 203 6.33 -13.64 -12.43
N LEU A 204 5.37 -13.85 -11.53
CA LEU A 204 5.64 -14.11 -10.12
C LEU A 204 6.50 -15.37 -9.93
N PRO A 205 6.22 -16.52 -10.56
CA PRO A 205 7.11 -17.68 -10.49
C PRO A 205 8.54 -17.39 -10.95
N ALA A 206 8.73 -16.56 -11.99
CA ALA A 206 10.07 -16.13 -12.40
C ALA A 206 10.77 -15.31 -11.30
N PHE A 207 10.08 -14.36 -10.68
CA PHE A 207 10.59 -13.62 -9.51
C PHE A 207 10.93 -14.57 -8.34
N GLN A 208 10.03 -15.47 -7.95
CA GLN A 208 10.25 -16.44 -6.86
C GLN A 208 11.50 -17.32 -7.12
N LYS A 209 11.70 -17.72 -8.37
CA LYS A 209 12.81 -18.60 -8.75
C LYS A 209 14.15 -17.86 -8.78
N HIS A 210 14.16 -16.65 -9.31
CA HIS A 210 15.38 -15.95 -9.71
C HIS A 210 15.78 -14.77 -8.81
N CYS A 211 14.82 -14.16 -8.12
CA CYS A 211 15.05 -13.06 -7.20
C CYS A 211 15.21 -13.57 -5.77
N ARG A 212 16.45 -13.98 -5.44
CA ARG A 212 16.83 -14.44 -4.12
C ARG A 212 17.65 -13.38 -3.40
N ARG A 213 17.13 -12.91 -2.27
CA ARG A 213 17.82 -11.92 -1.44
C ARG A 213 19.17 -12.44 -0.93
N ARG A 214 20.20 -11.58 -0.97
CA ARG A 214 21.42 -11.79 -0.18
C ARG A 214 21.18 -11.33 1.25
N PRO A 215 21.63 -12.09 2.28
CA PRO A 215 21.57 -11.63 3.65
C PRO A 215 22.15 -10.21 3.77
N LEU A 216 21.35 -9.26 4.22
CA LEU A 216 21.85 -7.94 4.59
C LEU A 216 22.37 -7.99 6.03
N PRO A 217 23.37 -7.16 6.40
CA PRO A 217 23.91 -7.11 7.77
C PRO A 217 22.85 -6.92 8.86
N GLU A 218 21.71 -6.30 8.54
CA GLU A 218 20.59 -6.06 9.47
C GLU A 218 19.82 -7.33 9.86
N PHE A 219 19.84 -8.39 9.05
CA PHE A 219 19.08 -9.61 9.28
C PHE A 219 20.00 -10.72 9.79
N TRP A 220 20.45 -10.57 11.04
CA TRP A 220 21.32 -11.53 11.74
C TRP A 220 20.82 -12.98 11.69
N ARG A 221 19.49 -13.18 11.59
CA ARG A 221 18.86 -14.51 11.43
C ARG A 221 19.20 -15.22 10.12
N ASP A 222 19.74 -14.50 9.14
CA ASP A 222 20.10 -15.03 7.83
C ASP A 222 21.60 -15.25 7.65
N TRP A 223 22.42 -14.93 8.66
CA TRP A 223 23.88 -15.08 8.58
C TRP A 223 24.34 -16.54 8.50
N ASP A 224 23.51 -17.47 8.98
CA ASP A 224 23.76 -18.91 8.86
C ASP A 224 23.39 -19.47 7.47
N ARG A 225 22.77 -18.67 6.59
CA ARG A 225 22.49 -19.11 5.21
C ARG A 225 23.77 -19.02 4.38
N PRO A 226 24.21 -20.11 3.73
CA PRO A 226 25.41 -20.07 2.91
C PRO A 226 25.24 -19.06 1.77
N ILE A 227 26.11 -18.04 1.74
CA ILE A 227 26.17 -17.10 0.62
C ILE A 227 26.66 -17.88 -0.60
N PRO A 228 25.87 -17.99 -1.68
CA PRO A 228 26.32 -18.69 -2.86
C PRO A 228 27.58 -18.03 -3.44
N ALA A 229 28.59 -18.82 -3.77
CA ALA A 229 29.87 -18.34 -4.32
C ALA A 229 29.67 -17.57 -5.63
N GLU A 230 28.61 -17.89 -6.38
CA GLU A 230 28.30 -17.25 -7.64
C GLU A 230 27.41 -16.01 -7.47
N ALA A 231 27.91 -14.86 -7.94
CA ALA A 231 27.26 -13.56 -7.82
C ALA A 231 25.78 -13.54 -8.26
N TRP A 232 25.43 -14.29 -9.30
CA TRP A 232 24.09 -14.38 -9.89
C TRP A 232 23.09 -15.24 -9.07
N LYS A 233 23.56 -16.10 -8.15
CA LYS A 233 22.69 -17.01 -7.38
C LYS A 233 21.93 -16.33 -6.23
N ALA A 234 22.38 -15.16 -5.81
CA ALA A 234 21.70 -14.31 -4.85
C ALA A 234 22.00 -12.86 -5.20
N HIS A 235 20.98 -12.02 -5.37
CA HIS A 235 21.11 -10.59 -5.59
C HIS A 235 19.79 -9.92 -5.16
N ASN A 236 19.89 -8.71 -4.63
CA ASN A 236 18.73 -8.02 -4.06
C ASN A 236 17.90 -7.40 -5.20
N CYS A 237 17.06 -8.21 -5.86
CA CYS A 237 16.10 -7.70 -6.85
C CYS A 237 15.16 -6.67 -6.23
N ILE A 238 14.71 -6.90 -4.99
CA ILE A 238 13.61 -6.18 -4.34
C ILE A 238 12.31 -6.34 -5.15
N PRO A 239 11.71 -7.55 -5.15
CA PRO A 239 10.59 -7.89 -6.02
C PRO A 239 9.39 -6.94 -5.92
N ASP A 240 9.09 -6.46 -4.72
CA ASP A 240 8.00 -5.53 -4.41
C ASP A 240 8.19 -4.13 -5.04
N GLU A 241 9.40 -3.78 -5.47
CA GLU A 241 9.68 -2.54 -6.21
C GLU A 241 9.70 -2.72 -7.74
N HIS A 242 9.39 -3.91 -8.27
CA HIS A 242 9.52 -4.19 -9.71
C HIS A 242 8.35 -4.98 -10.30
N TYR A 243 7.73 -5.88 -9.52
CA TYR A 243 6.80 -6.87 -10.06
C TYR A 243 5.58 -6.25 -10.76
N VAL A 244 4.84 -5.36 -10.09
CA VAL A 244 3.61 -4.79 -10.65
C VAL A 244 3.91 -4.00 -11.93
N GLN A 245 4.98 -3.19 -11.90
CA GLN A 245 5.41 -2.40 -13.05
C GLN A 245 5.82 -3.28 -14.23
N THR A 246 6.61 -4.31 -13.94
CA THR A 246 7.14 -5.25 -14.95
C THR A 246 6.01 -6.06 -15.57
N LEU A 247 5.08 -6.58 -14.75
CA LEU A 247 3.92 -7.33 -15.23
C LEU A 247 3.06 -6.45 -16.16
N LEU A 248 2.72 -5.23 -15.75
CA LEU A 248 1.92 -4.34 -16.59
C LEU A 248 2.65 -3.95 -17.89
N ALA A 249 3.98 -3.80 -17.86
CA ALA A 249 4.77 -3.60 -19.06
C ALA A 249 4.74 -4.80 -20.01
N GLN A 250 4.83 -6.03 -19.49
CA GLN A 250 4.70 -7.25 -20.32
C GLN A 250 3.34 -7.36 -21.00
N HIS A 251 2.28 -6.93 -20.33
CA HIS A 251 0.93 -6.91 -20.90
C HIS A 251 0.68 -5.70 -21.82
N GLY A 252 1.67 -4.83 -22.03
CA GLY A 252 1.53 -3.63 -22.88
C GLY A 252 0.62 -2.56 -22.30
N LEU A 253 0.43 -2.53 -20.98
CA LEU A 253 -0.52 -1.66 -20.27
C LEU A 253 0.11 -0.36 -19.74
N GLU A 254 1.32 0.00 -20.18
CA GLU A 254 2.04 1.17 -19.66
C GLU A 254 1.33 2.50 -19.95
N GLU A 255 0.63 2.60 -21.07
CA GLU A 255 -0.14 3.79 -21.45
C GLU A 255 -1.41 3.99 -20.60
N GLU A 256 -1.80 2.99 -19.81
CA GLU A 256 -2.92 3.05 -18.86
C GLU A 256 -2.47 3.47 -17.45
N LEU A 257 -1.21 3.91 -17.31
CA LEU A 257 -0.59 4.29 -16.04
C LEU A 257 -0.33 5.79 -15.97
N THR A 258 -0.76 6.40 -14.87
CA THR A 258 -0.07 7.58 -14.35
C THR A 258 1.22 7.07 -13.69
N ARG A 259 2.37 7.29 -14.34
CA ARG A 259 3.69 6.75 -13.97
C ARG A 259 4.32 7.43 -12.74
N ARG A 260 3.59 7.39 -11.62
CA ARG A 260 3.98 7.83 -10.28
C ARG A 260 3.12 7.18 -9.20
N SER A 261 3.65 7.12 -7.98
CA SER A 261 2.87 6.78 -6.79
C SER A 261 2.19 8.02 -6.21
N VAL A 262 1.05 7.81 -5.55
CA VAL A 262 0.39 8.82 -4.69
C VAL A 262 0.83 8.72 -3.22
N THR A 263 1.88 7.95 -2.92
CA THR A 263 2.43 7.78 -1.55
C THR A 263 3.85 8.34 -1.44
N HIS A 264 4.01 9.42 -0.68
CA HIS A 264 5.30 10.06 -0.44
C HIS A 264 6.20 9.22 0.48
N SER A 265 7.44 8.99 0.06
CA SER A 265 8.53 8.44 0.88
C SER A 265 9.73 9.38 0.88
N ALA A 266 10.18 9.82 2.05
CA ALA A 266 11.44 10.54 2.14
C ALA A 266 12.62 9.56 2.14
N TRP A 267 13.58 9.81 1.27
CA TRP A 267 14.85 9.11 1.21
C TRP A 267 15.95 10.11 1.52
N ASP A 268 16.55 10.00 2.70
CA ASP A 268 17.73 10.77 3.06
C ASP A 268 18.91 9.80 3.21
N LEU A 269 19.86 9.91 2.28
CA LEU A 269 21.09 9.10 2.26
C LEU A 269 21.98 9.35 3.49
N SER A 270 21.75 10.43 4.24
CA SER A 270 22.47 10.79 5.47
C SER A 270 21.77 10.36 6.77
N SER A 271 20.49 9.99 6.71
CA SER A 271 19.66 9.71 7.89
C SER A 271 20.02 8.44 8.66
N SER A 272 20.76 7.51 8.04
CA SER A 272 21.26 6.33 8.74
C SER A 272 22.64 6.59 9.35
N LYS A 273 22.70 6.46 10.69
CA LYS A 273 23.97 6.44 11.46
C LYS A 273 24.84 5.22 11.11
N ASP A 274 24.24 4.17 10.57
CA ASP A 274 24.91 2.97 10.12
C ASP A 274 25.17 3.07 8.61
N ARG A 275 26.45 3.04 8.22
CA ARG A 275 26.88 3.17 6.81
C ARG A 275 26.29 2.07 5.94
N GLU A 276 26.00 0.88 6.48
CA GLU A 276 25.50 -0.28 5.73
C GLU A 276 23.99 -0.20 5.45
N ARG A 277 23.25 0.65 6.19
CA ARG A 277 21.79 0.80 6.06
C ARG A 277 21.36 2.02 5.23
N ARG A 278 22.33 2.82 4.77
CA ARG A 278 22.06 4.01 3.95
C ARG A 278 21.43 3.60 2.63
N GLY A 279 20.27 4.18 2.30
CA GLY A 279 19.61 3.99 1.01
C GLY A 279 18.76 2.70 0.88
N TRP A 280 18.64 1.88 1.92
CA TRP A 280 17.79 0.68 1.90
C TRP A 280 16.40 0.90 2.48
N HIS A 281 16.26 1.88 3.38
CA HIS A 281 14.98 2.24 3.98
C HIS A 281 14.74 3.74 3.88
N PRO A 282 13.50 4.17 3.61
CA PRO A 282 13.09 5.56 3.77
C PRO A 282 13.20 6.03 5.23
N VAL A 283 13.28 7.35 5.40
CA VAL A 283 13.34 8.03 6.71
C VAL A 283 12.09 7.74 7.52
N THR A 284 12.27 7.46 8.81
CA THR A 284 11.15 7.33 9.75
C THR A 284 10.92 8.63 10.50
N TYR A 285 9.76 9.25 10.29
CA TYR A 285 9.32 10.45 10.97
C TYR A 285 8.94 10.17 12.43
N LYS A 286 9.66 10.81 13.33
CA LYS A 286 9.44 10.81 14.77
C LYS A 286 8.51 11.94 15.18
N ILE A 287 8.15 11.97 16.46
CA ILE A 287 7.27 13.01 17.02
C ILE A 287 7.81 14.43 16.84
N SER A 288 9.14 14.62 16.83
CA SER A 288 9.80 15.90 16.56
C SER A 288 9.52 16.39 15.15
N ASP A 289 9.50 15.47 14.18
CA ASP A 289 9.45 15.78 12.75
C ASP A 289 8.03 16.09 12.30
N ALA A 290 7.02 15.51 12.99
CA ALA A 290 5.59 15.75 12.79
C ALA A 290 5.22 17.23 13.09
N THR A 291 5.42 18.09 12.11
CA THR A 291 5.19 19.54 12.18
C THR A 291 4.27 19.99 11.03
N PRO A 292 3.56 21.14 11.18
CA PRO A 292 2.82 21.73 10.07
C PRO A 292 3.69 22.00 8.84
N ALA A 293 4.94 22.44 9.07
CA ALA A 293 5.90 22.72 8.00
C ALA A 293 6.24 21.46 7.18
N LEU A 294 6.46 20.32 7.85
CA LEU A 294 6.69 19.04 7.16
C LEU A 294 5.48 18.62 6.32
N VAL A 295 4.27 18.68 6.89
CA VAL A 295 3.06 18.29 6.14
C VAL A 295 2.87 19.21 4.94
N LYS A 296 3.06 20.52 5.12
CA LYS A 296 2.98 21.50 4.04
C LYS A 296 4.03 21.22 2.97
N SER A 297 5.29 20.97 3.35
CA SER A 297 6.35 20.70 2.37
C SER A 297 6.11 19.46 1.52
N ILE A 298 5.44 18.44 2.06
CA ILE A 298 5.03 17.25 1.30
C ILE A 298 3.87 17.59 0.35
N LYS A 299 2.89 18.38 0.81
CA LYS A 299 1.71 18.79 0.04
C LYS A 299 2.04 19.77 -1.09
N ASP A 300 3.08 20.58 -0.92
CA ASP A 300 3.54 21.57 -1.90
C ASP A 300 4.32 20.93 -3.06
N ILE A 301 4.59 19.62 -3.05
CA ILE A 301 5.24 18.91 -4.15
C ILE A 301 4.26 18.78 -5.33
N ASP A 302 4.61 19.40 -6.45
CA ASP A 302 3.82 19.48 -7.68
C ASP A 302 4.41 18.67 -8.86
N ASN A 303 5.62 18.14 -8.71
CA ASN A 303 6.26 17.27 -9.70
C ASN A 303 7.21 16.25 -9.07
N ILE A 304 7.46 15.16 -9.82
CA ILE A 304 8.42 14.11 -9.48
C ILE A 304 9.44 14.00 -10.60
N TYR A 305 10.73 13.94 -10.25
CA TYR A 305 11.82 13.79 -11.21
C TYR A 305 12.37 12.36 -11.21
N TYR A 306 12.37 11.74 -12.39
CA TYR A 306 12.90 10.41 -12.66
C TYR A 306 14.25 10.53 -13.35
N GLU A 307 15.32 10.45 -12.56
CA GLU A 307 16.69 10.63 -13.03
C GLU A 307 17.07 9.65 -14.15
N THR A 308 16.65 8.37 -14.04
CA THR A 308 17.01 7.32 -15.01
C THR A 308 16.43 7.56 -16.41
N GLU A 309 15.32 8.29 -16.50
CA GLU A 309 14.63 8.60 -17.76
C GLU A 309 14.79 10.07 -18.17
N ASN A 310 15.47 10.88 -17.34
CA ASN A 310 15.46 12.34 -17.43
C ASN A 310 14.04 12.92 -17.61
N ARG A 311 13.05 12.32 -16.93
CA ARG A 311 11.63 12.65 -17.06
C ARG A 311 11.15 13.41 -15.84
N LYS A 312 10.36 14.46 -16.07
CA LYS A 312 9.62 15.16 -15.01
C LYS A 312 8.14 14.90 -15.15
N GLU A 313 7.56 14.30 -14.12
CA GLU A 313 6.13 14.02 -14.04
C GLU A 313 5.44 15.15 -13.27
N TRP A 314 4.67 15.98 -13.98
CA TRP A 314 3.88 17.04 -13.37
C TRP A 314 2.55 16.48 -12.88
N CYS A 315 2.25 16.71 -11.61
CA CYS A 315 1.09 16.12 -10.97
C CYS A 315 -0.18 16.89 -11.36
N THR A 316 -1.06 16.19 -12.07
CA THR A 316 -2.34 16.72 -12.49
C THR A 316 -3.46 15.74 -12.17
N SER A 317 -4.68 16.28 -12.08
CA SER A 317 -5.93 15.53 -12.00
C SER A 317 -6.92 16.20 -12.95
N ASN A 318 -7.47 15.45 -13.91
CA ASN A 318 -8.34 15.97 -14.97
C ASN A 318 -7.77 17.19 -15.71
N GLY A 319 -6.48 17.15 -16.04
CA GLY A 319 -5.79 18.22 -16.76
C GLY A 319 -5.51 19.48 -15.94
N LYS A 320 -5.82 19.50 -14.64
CA LYS A 320 -5.54 20.62 -13.73
C LYS A 320 -4.40 20.29 -12.78
N PRO A 321 -3.59 21.28 -12.35
CA PRO A 321 -2.58 21.07 -11.32
C PRO A 321 -3.19 20.47 -10.06
N ALA A 322 -2.56 19.43 -9.52
CA ALA A 322 -3.00 18.74 -8.33
C ALA A 322 -1.80 18.26 -7.50
N PRO A 323 -1.97 18.02 -6.18
CA PRO A 323 -0.90 17.48 -5.34
C PRO A 323 -0.40 16.12 -5.86
N CYS A 324 0.89 15.87 -5.74
CA CYS A 324 1.47 14.58 -6.13
C CYS A 324 1.08 13.43 -5.20
N PHE A 325 0.93 13.71 -3.91
CA PHE A 325 0.81 12.66 -2.88
C PHE A 325 -0.46 12.82 -2.08
N LEU A 326 -1.19 11.72 -1.91
CA LEU A 326 -2.37 11.61 -1.03
C LEU A 326 -2.03 10.98 0.32
N PHE A 327 -0.94 10.21 0.37
CA PHE A 327 -0.45 9.53 1.56
C PHE A 327 1.03 9.85 1.77
N ALA A 328 1.49 9.74 3.01
CA ALA A 328 2.91 9.76 3.35
C ALA A 328 3.23 8.61 4.29
N ARG A 329 4.42 8.03 4.17
CA ARG A 329 4.79 6.82 4.93
C ARG A 329 5.91 7.01 5.93
N LYS A 330 6.09 5.97 6.74
CA LYS A 330 7.10 5.85 7.80
C LYS A 330 6.91 6.82 8.96
N PHE A 331 5.66 7.02 9.36
CA PHE A 331 5.35 7.74 10.60
C PHE A 331 5.33 6.77 11.78
N THR A 332 6.01 7.14 12.87
CA THR A 332 5.80 6.46 14.16
C THR A 332 4.39 6.72 14.67
N ARG A 333 3.89 5.85 15.56
CA ARG A 333 2.60 6.05 16.24
C ARG A 333 2.48 7.44 16.89
N ALA A 334 3.53 7.85 17.60
CA ALA A 334 3.56 9.15 18.26
C ALA A 334 3.52 10.33 17.27
N ALA A 335 4.24 10.22 16.15
CA ALA A 335 4.20 11.22 15.08
C ALA A 335 2.80 11.33 14.46
N GLY A 336 2.19 10.20 14.09
CA GLY A 336 0.85 10.20 13.49
C GLY A 336 -0.23 10.76 14.43
N LEU A 337 -0.17 10.43 15.73
CA LEU A 337 -1.10 11.00 16.71
C LEU A 337 -0.91 12.51 16.89
N LYS A 338 0.33 13.00 16.95
CA LYS A 338 0.58 14.45 16.99
C LYS A 338 0.02 15.16 15.76
N LEU A 339 0.17 14.59 14.57
CA LEU A 339 -0.40 15.17 13.35
C LEU A 339 -1.93 15.20 13.37
N LEU A 340 -2.56 14.15 13.92
CA LEU A 340 -4.01 14.07 14.09
C LEU A 340 -4.50 15.12 15.10
N ASP A 341 -3.84 15.25 16.25
CA ASP A 341 -4.20 16.21 17.31
C ASP A 341 -4.11 17.66 16.80
N LEU A 342 -3.12 17.96 15.95
CA LEU A 342 -2.97 19.25 15.29
C LEU A 342 -3.90 19.45 14.09
N SER A 343 -4.78 18.48 13.78
CA SER A 343 -5.68 18.49 12.61
C SER A 343 -4.96 18.71 11.27
N LEU A 344 -3.69 18.28 11.17
CA LEU A 344 -2.87 18.47 9.97
C LEU A 344 -3.11 17.40 8.91
N ILE A 345 -3.66 16.26 9.33
CA ILE A 345 -3.96 15.08 8.51
C ILE A 345 -5.39 14.61 8.79
N ALA A 346 -6.01 13.91 7.82
CA ALA A 346 -7.34 13.31 7.96
C ALA A 346 -8.48 14.27 8.37
N ALA A 347 -8.26 15.59 8.37
CA ALA A 347 -9.22 16.56 8.89
C ALA A 347 -10.30 16.92 7.85
N ASN A 348 -11.57 16.72 8.23
CA ASN A 348 -12.68 17.40 7.58
C ASN A 348 -12.52 18.91 7.82
N GLY A 349 -12.72 19.73 6.80
CA GLY A 349 -12.70 21.19 6.94
C GLY A 349 -13.81 21.67 7.86
N ALA A 350 -13.59 21.59 9.16
CA ALA A 350 -14.32 22.26 10.24
C ALA A 350 -13.44 22.11 11.49
N SER A 351 -12.75 23.19 11.86
CA SER A 351 -12.11 23.33 13.16
C SER A 351 -13.15 23.12 14.26
N THR A 352 -13.33 21.88 14.68
CA THR A 352 -14.00 21.56 15.94
C THR A 352 -12.87 21.22 16.88
N ILE A 353 -12.47 22.21 17.67
CA ILE A 353 -11.63 22.00 18.85
C ILE A 353 -12.33 20.90 19.65
N ILE A 354 -11.80 19.68 19.62
CA ILE A 354 -12.14 18.70 20.64
C ILE A 354 -11.56 19.30 21.90
N ASN A 355 -12.42 19.90 22.72
CA ASN A 355 -12.07 20.35 24.05
C ASN A 355 -11.79 19.09 24.87
N VAL A 356 -10.57 18.57 24.77
CA VAL A 356 -10.10 17.49 25.62
C VAL A 356 -9.91 18.11 26.99
N GLY A 357 -10.93 17.99 27.83
CA GLY A 357 -10.91 18.54 29.18
C GLY A 357 -9.69 18.08 29.97
N PRO A 358 -9.27 18.85 31.00
CA PRO A 358 -7.97 18.71 31.67
C PRO A 358 -7.76 17.36 32.41
N SER A 359 -8.79 16.51 32.51
CA SER A 359 -8.69 15.21 33.18
C SER A 359 -7.88 14.15 32.40
N MET A 360 -7.67 14.32 31.09
CA MET A 360 -6.89 13.35 30.30
C MET A 360 -5.38 13.61 30.29
N GLN A 361 -4.92 14.84 30.60
CA GLN A 361 -3.49 15.15 30.67
C GLN A 361 -2.78 14.47 31.86
N CYS A 362 -3.50 14.22 32.97
CA CYS A 362 -2.91 13.64 34.17
C CYS A 362 -2.64 12.12 34.04
N ASN A 363 -3.43 11.39 33.25
CA ASN A 363 -3.29 9.93 33.12
C ASN A 363 -2.19 9.49 32.13
N VAL A 364 -1.76 10.38 31.23
CA VAL A 364 -0.66 10.10 30.29
C VAL A 364 0.69 10.30 30.99
N ILE A 365 0.82 11.31 31.86
CA ILE A 365 2.05 11.56 32.64
C ILE A 365 2.26 10.49 33.71
N ARG A 366 1.20 9.97 34.33
CA ARG A 366 1.24 8.90 35.36
C ARG A 366 1.94 7.60 34.94
N ARG A 367 2.11 7.32 33.63
CA ARG A 367 2.71 6.07 33.14
C ARG A 367 4.12 6.20 32.60
N VAL A 368 4.67 7.42 32.50
CA VAL A 368 5.98 7.65 31.87
C VAL A 368 7.05 8.05 32.88
N ALA A 369 6.69 8.67 34.01
CA ALA A 369 7.64 9.05 35.06
C ALA A 369 7.16 8.49 36.40
N GLY A 370 7.84 7.48 36.93
CA GLY A 370 7.54 6.94 38.27
C GLY A 370 7.87 7.95 39.37
N MET A 371 6.91 8.83 39.69
CA MET A 371 7.01 9.83 40.76
C MET A 371 5.81 9.74 41.71
N ALA A 372 6.08 10.06 42.99
CA ALA A 372 5.24 9.82 44.16
C ALA A 372 3.95 10.68 44.19
N PRO A 373 2.91 10.26 44.95
CA PRO A 373 1.55 10.73 44.79
C PRO A 373 1.18 11.87 45.76
N GLU A 374 1.79 13.06 45.69
CA GLU A 374 1.40 14.17 46.61
C GLU A 374 1.41 15.60 46.03
N LEU A 375 1.25 15.80 44.72
CA LEU A 375 1.09 17.16 44.17
C LEU A 375 -0.03 17.23 43.12
N CYS A 376 -1.28 17.20 43.58
CA CYS A 376 -2.45 17.66 42.83
C CYS A 376 -3.58 17.94 43.83
N THR A 377 -3.59 19.12 44.44
CA THR A 377 -4.76 19.66 45.14
C THR A 377 -5.18 20.96 44.48
N ASP A 378 -6.42 20.94 43.97
CA ASP A 378 -7.41 22.01 43.80
C ASP A 378 -7.00 23.38 43.26
N ILE A 379 -7.50 23.71 42.07
CA ILE A 379 -7.90 25.10 41.73
C ILE A 379 -9.24 25.06 40.97
N THR A 380 -10.29 25.58 41.60
CA THR A 380 -11.59 25.95 40.99
C THR A 380 -11.51 27.35 40.35
N PRO A 381 -12.40 27.69 39.38
CA PRO A 381 -12.25 28.90 38.56
C PRO A 381 -13.08 30.08 39.08
N GLU A 382 -12.48 31.26 39.25
CA GLU A 382 -13.21 32.54 39.31
C GLU A 382 -12.47 33.68 38.59
N THR A 383 -13.21 34.25 37.62
CA THR A 383 -13.34 35.65 37.18
C THR A 383 -12.15 36.53 36.74
N GLN A 384 -12.25 36.96 35.46
CA GLN A 384 -12.07 38.30 34.87
C GLN A 384 -11.23 39.36 35.63
N SER A 385 -10.18 39.89 34.97
CA SER A 385 -10.12 41.26 34.40
C SER A 385 -8.67 41.79 34.29
N ASP A 386 -8.41 42.48 33.19
CA ASP A 386 -7.53 43.65 33.03
C ASP A 386 -5.99 43.60 33.18
N SER A 387 -5.38 44.03 32.06
CA SER A 387 -4.35 45.08 31.95
C SER A 387 -2.86 44.73 32.06
N LEU A 388 -2.17 45.04 30.95
CA LEU A 388 -0.96 45.87 30.83
C LEU A 388 0.38 45.48 31.50
N THR A 389 1.41 45.72 30.68
CA THR A 389 2.77 46.22 30.96
C THR A 389 3.94 45.26 31.25
N LEU A 390 4.84 45.25 30.26
CA LEU A 390 6.28 45.57 30.30
C LEU A 390 7.27 44.83 31.25
N MET A 391 8.38 44.47 30.60
CA MET A 391 9.79 44.56 31.02
C MET A 391 10.38 43.49 31.98
N ASP A 392 11.29 42.72 31.36
CA ASP A 392 12.75 42.75 31.58
C ASP A 392 13.38 42.02 32.78
N LEU A 393 14.63 41.60 32.53
CA LEU A 393 15.63 40.93 33.40
C LEU A 393 15.42 39.41 33.58
N GLY A 394 16.34 38.52 33.23
CA GLY A 394 17.79 38.64 33.18
C GLY A 394 18.40 37.82 34.31
N ASP A 395 18.67 36.54 34.05
CA ASP A 395 19.92 35.79 34.34
C ASP A 395 19.79 34.33 33.88
#